data_AF-A0A366LK96-F1
#
_entry.id   AF-A0A366LK96-F1
#
_cell.length_a   1.000
_cell.length_b   1.000
_cell.length_c   1.000
_cell.angle_alpha   90.00
_cell.angle_beta   90.00
_cell.angle_gamma   90.00
#
_symmetry.space_group_name_H-M   'P 1'
#
loop_
_entity.id
_entity.type
_entity.pdbx_description
1 polymer ?
#
loop_
_entity_poly.entity_id
_entity_poly.type
_entity_poly.pdbx_seq_one_letter_code
_entity_poly.pdbx_strand_id
1 'polypeptide(L)' 'MALKDYSDEFRADAVALYESTPGATYKGIAADLAVSRGSLREWVVRARAQRGEAPGRPP' A
#
# COMPACT_ATOMS: atom_id res chain seq x y z
N MET A 1 -10.92 -19.49 10.08
CA MET A 1 -10.17 -18.95 8.94
C MET A 1 -10.49 -17.46 8.84
N ALA A 2 -9.76 -16.63 9.58
CA ALA A 2 -9.91 -15.19 9.44
C ALA A 2 -9.02 -14.78 8.26
N LEU A 3 -9.63 -14.52 7.09
CA LEU A 3 -9.04 -13.51 6.21
C LEU A 3 -8.88 -12.30 7.12
N LYS A 4 -7.64 -11.96 7.46
CA LYS A 4 -7.40 -10.63 8.02
C LYS A 4 -7.66 -9.70 6.85
N ASP A 5 -8.91 -9.30 6.70
CA ASP A 5 -9.35 -8.32 5.73
C ASP A 5 -8.68 -7.01 6.14
N TYR A 6 -7.43 -6.83 5.70
CA TYR A 6 -6.81 -5.52 5.68
C TYR A 6 -7.72 -4.64 4.84
N SER A 7 -8.43 -3.70 5.48
CA SER A 7 -9.31 -2.74 4.80
C SER A 7 -8.55 -2.04 3.68
N ASP A 8 -9.25 -1.68 2.62
CA ASP A 8 -8.64 -1.01 1.47
C ASP A 8 -7.96 0.31 1.91
N GLU A 9 -8.53 0.99 2.89
CA GLU A 9 -7.96 2.17 3.56
C GLU A 9 -6.59 1.86 4.19
N PHE A 10 -6.44 0.74 4.89
CA PHE A 10 -5.17 0.35 5.51
C PHE A 10 -4.10 0.04 4.45
N ARG A 11 -4.51 -0.58 3.34
CA ARG A 11 -3.60 -0.87 2.21
C ARG A 11 -3.16 0.43 1.55
N ALA A 12 -4.09 1.36 1.33
CA ALA A 12 -3.82 2.67 0.76
C ALA A 12 -2.90 3.50 1.65
N ASP A 13 -3.13 3.48 2.97
CA ASP A 13 -2.28 4.16 3.96
C ASP A 13 -0.87 3.57 3.99
N ALA A 14 -0.76 2.23 3.99
CA ALA A 14 0.53 1.54 3.93
C ALA A 14 1.33 1.89 2.66
N VAL A 15 0.65 2.00 1.52
CA VAL A 15 1.26 2.45 0.26
C VAL A 15 1.67 3.92 0.35
N ALA A 16 0.79 4.79 0.84
CA ALA A 16 1.05 6.22 0.97
C ALA A 16 2.23 6.48 1.90
N LEU A 17 2.37 5.71 2.99
CA LEU A 17 3.51 5.75 3.90
C LEU A 17 4.81 5.34 3.21
N TYR A 18 4.79 4.26 2.42
CA TYR A 18 5.94 3.83 1.63
C TYR A 18 6.34 4.86 0.55
N GLU A 19 5.36 5.46 -0.13
CA GLU A 19 5.62 6.48 -1.16
C GLU A 19 6.07 7.83 -0.56
N SER A 20 5.57 8.18 0.62
CA SER A 20 5.93 9.43 1.32
C SER A 20 7.25 9.35 2.07
N THR A 21 7.79 8.15 2.28
CA THR A 21 9.05 7.95 3.01
C THR A 21 10.18 7.60 2.04
N PRO A 22 10.91 8.59 1.49
CA PRO A 22 12.07 8.34 0.65
C PRO A 22 13.14 7.58 1.43
N GLY A 23 13.51 6.40 0.93
CA GLY A 23 14.48 5.49 1.58
C GLY A 23 13.84 4.39 2.44
N ALA A 24 12.52 4.40 2.62
CA ALA A 24 11.84 3.28 3.26
C ALA A 24 11.98 2.00 2.43
N THR A 25 12.24 0.88 3.11
CA THR A 25 12.23 -0.43 2.48
C THR A 25 10.89 -1.12 2.73
N TYR A 26 10.46 -1.96 1.80
CA TYR A 26 9.28 -2.80 1.99
C TYR A 26 9.36 -3.64 3.28
N LYS A 27 10.56 -4.03 3.72
CA LYS A 27 10.76 -4.78 4.96
C LYS A 27 10.52 -3.91 6.19
N GLY A 28 10.99 -2.65 6.18
CA GLY A 28 10.81 -1.72 7.29
C GLY A 28 9.34 -1.35 7.49
N ILE A 29 8.69 -0.90 6.42
CA ILE A 29 7.26 -0.53 6.48
C ILE A 29 6.38 -1.74 6.81
N ALA A 30 6.70 -2.91 6.26
CA ALA A 30 5.95 -4.12 6.58
C ALA A 30 6.12 -4.56 8.05
N ALA A 31 7.32 -4.39 8.62
CA ALA A 31 7.56 -4.70 10.02
C ALA A 31 6.83 -3.74 10.96
N ASP A 32 6.80 -2.44 10.64
CA ASP A 32 6.10 -1.41 11.39
C ASP A 32 4.57 -1.64 11.39
N LEU A 33 4.03 -1.97 10.22
CA LEU A 33 2.59 -2.23 10.03
C LEU A 33 2.16 -3.67 10.39
N ALA A 34 3.09 -4.51 10.87
CA ALA A 34 2.89 -5.94 11.13
C ALA A 34 2.26 -6.71 9.95
N VAL A 35 2.63 -6.35 8.72
CA VAL A 35 2.20 -7.01 7.48
C VAL A 35 3.33 -7.80 6.84
N SER A 36 2.97 -8.63 5.87
CA SER A 36 3.99 -9.32 5.06
C SER A 36 4.54 -8.39 3.98
N ARG A 37 5.87 -8.43 3.78
CA ARG A 37 6.56 -7.72 2.69
C ARG A 37 5.91 -7.98 1.31
N GLY A 38 5.45 -9.22 1.08
CA GLY A 38 4.76 -9.60 -0.14
C GLY A 38 3.44 -8.85 -0.34
N SER A 39 2.64 -8.72 0.72
CA SER A 39 1.37 -7.99 0.72
C SER A 39 1.59 -6.50 0.44
N LEU A 40 2.54 -5.87 1.15
CA LEU A 40 2.86 -4.46 0.93
C LEU A 40 3.33 -4.20 -0.52
N ARG A 41 4.17 -5.07 -1.08
CA ARG A 41 4.59 -4.97 -2.48
C ARG A 41 3.41 -5.04 -3.43
N GLU A 42 2.50 -5.99 -3.23
CA GLU A 42 1.32 -6.14 -4.08
C GLU A 42 0.41 -4.91 -3.99
N TRP A 43 0.23 -4.34 -2.80
CA TRP A 43 -0.54 -3.11 -2.61
C TRP A 43 0.10 -1.92 -3.31
N VAL A 44 1.42 -1.74 -3.22
CA VAL A 44 2.12 -0.66 -3.93
C VAL A 44 1.99 -0.81 -5.45
N VAL A 45 2.10 -2.03 -5.98
CA VAL A 45 1.92 -2.28 -7.41
C VAL A 45 0.48 -1.98 -7.84
N ARG A 46 -0.52 -2.48 -7.11
CA ARG A 46 -1.94 -2.23 -7.39
C ARG A 46 -2.28 -0.75 -7.27
N ALA A 47 -1.82 -0.07 -6.23
CA ALA A 47 -2.06 1.34 -6.04
C ALA A 47 -1.41 2.20 -7.12
N ARG A 48 -0.19 1.86 -7.58
CA ARG A 48 0.43 2.52 -8.73
C ARG A 48 -0.33 2.27 -10.03
N ALA A 49 -0.85 1.06 -10.24
CA ALA A 49 -1.71 0.76 -11.38
C ALA A 49 -3.02 1.56 -11.31
N GLN A 50 -3.66 1.63 -10.14
CA GLN A 50 -4.87 2.44 -9.91
C GLN A 50 -4.61 3.95 -10.07
N ARG A 51 -3.45 4.46 -9.62
CA ARG A 51 -3.04 5.86 -9.82
C ARG A 51 -2.65 6.16 -11.28
N GLY A 52 -2.18 5.15 -12.01
CA GLY A 52 -1.95 5.21 -13.46
C GLY A 52 -3.23 5.12 -14.29
N GLU A 53 -4.35 4.72 -13.68
CA GLU A 53 -5.66 4.54 -14.33
C GLU A 53 -6.78 5.25 -13.57
N ALA A 54 -6.64 6.58 -13.42
CA ALA A 54 -7.76 7.46 -13.18
C ALA A 54 -7.57 8.78 -13.96
N PRO A 55 -7.97 8.83 -15.25
CA PRO A 55 -8.27 10.10 -15.90
C PRO A 55 -9.60 10.59 -15.33
N GLY A 56 -9.56 11.31 -14.21
CA GLY A 56 -10.75 11.97 -13.68
C GLY A 56 -10.92 11.80 -12.19
N ARG A 57 -10.21 12.63 -11.43
CA ARG A 57 -10.88 13.30 -10.31
C ARG A 57 -11.30 14.68 -10.84
N PRO A 58 -12.57 14.90 -11.23
CA PRO A 58 -13.09 16.26 -11.37
C PRO A 58 -13.20 16.90 -9.97
N PRO A 59 -13.24 18.24 -9.89
CA PRO A 59 -12.87 19.04 -8.71
C PRO A 59 -13.70 18.79 -7.45
#